data_AF-A0A528TKT5-F1
#
_entry.id   AF-A0A528TKT5-F1
#
_cell.length_a   1.000
_cell.length_b   1.000
_cell.length_c   1.000
_cell.angle_alpha   90.00
_cell.angle_beta   90.00
_cell.angle_gamma   90.00
#
_symmetry.space_group_name_H-M   'P 1'
#
loop_
_entity.id
_entity.type
_entity.pdbx_description
1 polymer ?
#
loop_
_entity_poly.entity_id
_entity_poly.type
_entity_poly.pdbx_seq_one_letter_code
_entity_poly.pdbx_strand_id
1 'polypeptide(L)' 'MTDLPPSQAPADGVAALDRAIAILDAFTIADRSLGLAEIAARTGLYKSTILRLANSLMRGQLLERLEDGRYRI' A
#
# COMPACT_ATOMS: atom_id res chain seq x y z
N MET A 1 -34.25 -13.84 -13.62
CA MET A 1 -32.98 -14.12 -14.34
C MET A 1 -32.05 -12.95 -14.06
N THR A 2 -31.40 -12.96 -12.90
CA THR A 2 -30.47 -11.90 -12.51
C THR A 2 -29.12 -12.58 -12.35
N ASP A 3 -28.27 -12.43 -13.37
CA ASP A 3 -26.86 -12.79 -13.28
C ASP A 3 -26.22 -11.85 -12.25
N LEU A 4 -25.85 -12.39 -11.09
CA LEU A 4 -24.94 -11.72 -10.17
C LEU A 4 -23.58 -11.66 -10.88
N PRO A 5 -22.96 -10.47 -11.03
CA PRO A 5 -21.65 -10.40 -11.66
C PRO A 5 -20.68 -11.30 -10.90
N PRO A 6 -19.73 -11.97 -11.59
CA PRO A 6 -18.73 -12.77 -10.92
C PRO A 6 -18.03 -11.88 -9.90
N SER A 7 -18.17 -12.24 -8.62
CA SER A 7 -17.48 -11.57 -7.51
C SER A 7 -16.00 -11.57 -7.86
N GLN A 8 -15.43 -10.38 -8.10
CA GLN A 8 -14.06 -10.25 -8.60
C GLN A 8 -13.12 -11.07 -7.69
N ALA A 9 -12.44 -12.02 -8.33
CA ALA A 9 -11.96 -13.26 -7.72
C ALA A 9 -10.91 -13.04 -6.60
N PRO A 10 -10.75 -14.02 -5.69
CA PRO A 10 -9.72 -14.01 -4.63
C PRO A 10 -8.28 -13.70 -5.08
N ALA A 11 -7.95 -13.90 -6.36
CA ALA A 11 -6.65 -13.56 -6.94
C ALA A 11 -6.34 -12.04 -6.85
N ASP A 12 -7.36 -11.17 -6.97
CA ASP A 12 -7.17 -9.73 -6.83
C ASP A 12 -6.81 -9.33 -5.39
N GLY A 13 -7.36 -10.06 -4.42
CA GLY A 13 -7.06 -9.88 -3.00
C GLY A 13 -5.62 -10.24 -2.66
N VAL A 14 -5.15 -11.40 -3.15
CA VAL A 14 -3.75 -11.83 -2.97
C VAL A 14 -2.79 -10.83 -3.60
N ALA A 15 -3.06 -10.40 -4.85
CA ALA A 15 -2.23 -9.42 -5.52
C ALA A 15 -2.24 -8.05 -4.81
N ALA A 16 -3.33 -7.67 -4.13
CA ALA A 16 -3.38 -6.44 -3.32
C ALA A 16 -2.53 -6.58 -2.05
N LEU A 17 -2.54 -7.75 -1.41
CA LEU A 17 -1.70 -8.05 -0.25
C LEU A 17 -0.21 -8.04 -0.63
N ASP A 18 0.18 -8.67 -1.74
CA ASP A 18 1.57 -8.67 -2.21
C ASP A 18 2.09 -7.25 -2.42
N ARG A 19 1.26 -6.36 -2.98
CA ARG A 19 1.61 -4.94 -3.13
C ARG A 19 1.70 -4.21 -1.81
N ALA A 20 0.86 -4.54 -0.83
CA ALA A 20 0.92 -3.95 0.50
C ALA A 20 2.20 -4.38 1.24
N ILE A 21 2.58 -5.66 1.12
CA ILE A 21 3.86 -6.18 1.63
C ILE A 21 5.03 -5.45 0.97
N ALA A 22 5.02 -5.31 -0.35
CA ALA A 22 6.06 -4.57 -1.07
C ALA A 22 6.20 -3.10 -0.59
N ILE A 23 5.10 -2.45 -0.20
CA ILE A 23 5.15 -1.11 0.39
C ILE A 23 5.84 -1.13 1.75
N LEU A 24 5.53 -2.09 2.62
CA LEU A 24 6.16 -2.22 3.94
C LEU A 24 7.65 -2.57 3.83
N ASP A 25 8.01 -3.43 2.88
CA ASP A 25 9.40 -3.83 2.61
C ASP A 25 10.25 -2.70 1.99
N ALA A 26 9.62 -1.63 1.48
CA ALA A 26 10.35 -0.47 0.96
C ALA A 26 11.04 0.34 2.07
N PHE A 27 10.57 0.22 3.32
CA PHE A 27 11.15 0.84 4.50
C PHE A 27 12.33 0.01 5.00
N THR A 28 13.42 0.67 5.39
CA THR A 28 14.63 -0.01 5.88
C THR A 28 14.93 0.43 7.30
N ILE A 29 15.88 -0.25 7.95
CA ILE A 29 16.35 0.16 9.28
C ILE A 29 16.92 1.58 9.25
N ALA A 30 17.58 1.97 8.16
CA ALA A 30 18.11 3.32 7.96
C ALA A 30 17.02 4.33 7.59
N ASP A 31 16.04 3.91 6.79
CA ASP A 31 14.97 4.77 6.27
C ASP A 31 13.59 4.31 6.76
N ARG A 32 13.28 4.64 8.02
CA ARG A 32 11.99 4.31 8.64
C ARG A 32 10.85 5.24 8.26
N SER A 33 11.15 6.38 7.67
CA SER A 33 10.16 7.27 7.10
C SER A 33 10.43 7.42 5.62
N LEU A 34 9.39 7.51 4.78
CA LEU A 34 9.51 7.69 3.32
C LEU A 34 8.37 8.56 2.79
N GLY A 35 8.68 9.46 1.87
CA GLY A 35 7.68 10.18 1.09
C GLY A 35 7.02 9.29 0.03
N LEU A 36 5.85 9.71 -0.45
CA LEU A 36 5.10 8.98 -1.48
C LEU A 36 5.92 8.72 -2.76
N ALA A 37 6.77 9.68 -3.16
CA ALA A 37 7.62 9.54 -4.34
C ALA A 37 8.73 8.49 -4.13
N GLU A 38 9.30 8.40 -2.93
CA GLU A 38 10.32 7.41 -2.59
C GLU A 38 9.72 6.00 -2.55
N ILE A 39 8.53 5.84 -1.97
CA ILE A 39 7.80 4.57 -1.98
C ILE A 39 7.51 4.14 -3.43
N ALA A 40 7.04 5.06 -4.28
CA ALA A 40 6.80 4.77 -5.69
C ALA A 40 8.07 4.35 -6.43
N ALA A 41 9.20 5.03 -6.19
CA ALA A 41 10.48 4.70 -6.80
C ALA A 41 11.00 3.32 -6.35
N ARG A 42 10.86 2.98 -5.06
CA ARG A 42 11.36 1.71 -4.49
C ARG A 42 10.49 0.51 -4.88
N THR A 43 9.17 0.70 -4.98
CA THR A 43 8.22 -0.39 -5.24
C THR A 43 7.84 -0.54 -6.71
N GLY A 44 8.08 0.48 -7.53
CA GLY A 44 7.58 0.54 -8.91
C GLY A 44 6.06 0.70 -9.03
N LEU A 45 5.36 0.93 -7.92
CA LEU A 45 3.90 1.06 -7.89
C LEU A 45 3.46 2.48 -8.25
N TYR A 46 2.29 2.59 -8.88
CA TYR A 46 1.65 3.88 -9.10
C TYR A 46 1.26 4.54 -7.77
N LYS A 47 1.42 5.87 -7.70
CA LYS A 47 1.10 6.66 -6.50
C LYS A 47 -0.35 6.47 -6.04
N SER A 48 -1.30 6.37 -6.97
CA SER A 48 -2.72 6.11 -6.64
C SER A 48 -2.93 4.76 -5.97
N THR A 49 -2.22 3.72 -6.41
CA THR A 49 -2.22 2.40 -5.79
C THR A 49 -1.63 2.45 -4.39
N ILE A 50 -0.50 3.13 -4.22
CA ILE A 50 0.15 3.31 -2.91
C ILE A 50 -0.77 4.03 -1.94
N LEU A 51 -1.39 5.15 -2.34
CA LEU A 51 -2.30 5.91 -1.49
C LEU A 51 -3.48 5.05 -0.99
N ARG A 52 -4.06 4.23 -1.87
CA ARG A 52 -5.17 3.34 -1.50
C ARG A 52 -4.74 2.26 -0.50
N LEU A 53 -3.57 1.66 -0.72
CA LEU A 53 -3.03 0.63 0.18
C LEU A 53 -2.55 1.23 1.50
N ALA A 54 -1.85 2.36 1.47
CA ALA A 54 -1.41 3.10 2.66
C ALA A 54 -2.59 3.47 3.57
N ASN A 55 -3.72 3.92 3.02
CA ASN A 55 -4.94 4.15 3.81
C ASN A 55 -5.43 2.90 4.54
N SER A 56 -5.27 1.72 3.93
CA SER A 56 -5.66 0.44 4.55
C SER A 56 -4.66 -0.01 5.61
N LEU A 57 -3.37 0.14 5.35
CA LEU A 57 -2.29 -0.13 6.30
C LEU A 57 -2.37 0.78 7.54
N MET A 58 -2.70 2.06 7.35
CA MET A 58 -2.93 3.02 8.44
C MET A 58 -4.11 2.62 9.32
N ARG A 59 -5.21 2.15 8.72
CA ARG A 59 -6.36 1.63 9.50
C ARG A 59 -5.99 0.41 10.34
N GLY A 60 -5.04 -0.41 9.87
CA GLY A 60 -4.48 -1.54 10.60
C GLY A 60 -3.26 -1.22 11.48
N GLN A 61 -2.92 0.07 11.65
CA GLN A 61 -1.78 0.54 12.48
C GLN A 61 -0.42 -0.03 12.05
N LEU A 62 -0.29 -0.42 10.78
CA LEU A 62 0.97 -0.90 10.19
C LEU A 62 1.79 0.23 9.55
N LEU A 63 1.16 1.40 9.35
CA LEU A 63 1.78 2.56 8.75
C LEU A 63 1.19 3.82 9.37
N GLU A 64 2.01 4.84 9.58
CA GLU A 64 1.59 6.15 10.05
C GLU A 64 1.91 7.21 8.99
N ARG A 65 1.07 8.24 8.89
CA ARG A 65 1.39 9.44 8.09
C ARG A 65 1.78 10.58 9.02
N LEU A 66 2.98 11.09 8.85
CA LEU A 66 3.55 12.21 9.61
C LEU A 66 2.98 13.55 9.11
N GLU A 67 3.16 14.60 9.91
CA GLU A 67 2.69 15.95 9.61
C GLU A 67 3.33 16.55 8.34
N ASP A 68 4.57 16.15 8.04
CA ASP A 68 5.29 16.52 6.82
C ASP A 68 4.82 15.77 5.56
N GLY A 69 3.84 14.87 5.71
CA GLY A 69 3.25 14.09 4.64
C GLY A 69 4.02 12.82 4.29
N ARG A 70 5.11 12.50 4.99
CA ARG A 70 5.82 11.21 4.86
C ARG A 70 5.05 10.09 5.57
N TYR A 71 5.36 8.86 5.18
CA TYR A 71 4.87 7.64 5.83
C TYR A 71 5.95 7.06 6.73
N ARG A 72 5.59 6.36 7.81
CA ARG A 72 6.50 5.73 8.76
C ARG A 72 5.98 4.36 9.20
N ILE A 73 6.92 3.41 9.41
CA ILE A 73 6.69 2.14 10.12
C ILE A 73 7.19 2.19 11.57
#